data_AF-A0A538JNF6-F1
#
_entry.id   AF-A0A538JNF6-F1
#
_cell.length_a   1.000
_cell.length_b   1.000
_cell.length_c   1.000
_cell.angle_alpha   90.00
_cell.angle_beta   90.00
_cell.angle_gamma   90.00
#
_symmetry.space_group_name_H-M   'P 1'
#
loop_
_entity.id
_entity.type
_entity.pdbx_description
1 polymer ?
#
loop_
_entity_poly.entity_id
_entity_poly.type
_entity_poly.pdbx_seq_one_letter_code
_entity_poly.pdbx_strand_id
1 'polypeptide(L)'
;MSRSDRVSRRPGPVPGRRRVASSFPGVDVPDVLPDRIIPDREIRVVFCGINPGRVSAAANAHFANPRNDFWRLLHAARFTPRLLHPSEQFDALEHGIGITNAAYRTTPGSGDLRRADFAGAAERLERLARELRPGWIGFVGKEAYRGAFDERPELGVQERRLADTRLFVLPSTSPANAAVPWTERLRWFRDLAGRASGLPLREAVRGLVVDPASRTLLVRFEGWRSWWTSPGGGVEPGETDEQALAR
;
A
#
# COMPACT_ATOMS: atom_id res chain seq x y z
N MET A 1 3.15 77.25 25.84
CA MET A 1 1.78 76.69 25.75
C MET A 1 1.36 76.85 24.29
N SER A 2 1.00 75.88 23.47
CA SER A 2 0.51 74.51 23.67
C SER A 2 0.91 73.68 22.43
N ARG A 3 1.33 72.43 22.64
CA ARG A 3 1.61 71.44 21.58
C ARG A 3 0.26 70.90 21.08
N SER A 4 0.06 70.88 19.77
CA SER A 4 -1.08 70.21 19.12
C SER A 4 -0.70 68.74 18.85
N ASP A 5 -1.33 67.84 19.60
CA ASP A 5 -1.14 66.39 19.51
C ASP A 5 -1.76 65.83 18.22
N ARG A 6 -0.93 65.29 17.33
CA ARG A 6 -1.34 64.35 16.29
C ARG A 6 -1.60 62.98 16.93
N VAL A 7 -2.86 62.65 17.13
CA VAL A 7 -3.29 61.28 17.49
C VAL A 7 -3.05 60.36 16.29
N SER A 8 -2.07 59.47 16.41
CA SER A 8 -1.85 58.37 15.45
C SER A 8 -2.93 57.30 15.67
N ARG A 9 -3.79 57.09 14.67
CA ARG A 9 -4.75 55.99 14.66
C ARG A 9 -4.02 54.72 14.20
N ARG A 10 -3.76 53.79 15.13
CA ARG A 10 -3.32 52.43 14.80
C ARG A 10 -4.46 51.70 14.06
N PRO A 11 -4.19 50.94 12.98
CA PRO A 11 -5.21 50.11 12.37
C PRO A 11 -5.56 48.96 13.33
N GLY A 12 -6.86 48.73 13.54
CA GLY A 12 -7.35 47.63 14.36
C GLY A 12 -7.00 46.25 13.76
N PRO A 13 -7.05 45.18 14.57
CA PRO A 13 -6.74 43.84 14.10
C PRO A 13 -7.72 43.42 13.01
N VAL A 14 -7.19 42.96 11.87
CA VAL A 14 -7.97 42.34 10.80
C VAL A 14 -8.69 41.13 11.40
N PRO A 15 -10.03 41.00 11.26
CA PRO A 15 -10.74 39.84 11.77
C PRO A 15 -10.14 38.58 11.15
N GLY A 16 -9.58 37.71 11.98
CA GLY A 16 -9.01 36.46 11.53
C GLY A 16 -10.05 35.69 10.73
N ARG A 17 -9.72 35.30 9.49
CA ARG A 17 -10.49 34.32 8.74
C ARG A 17 -10.66 33.10 9.62
N ARG A 18 -11.84 32.95 10.24
CA ARG A 18 -12.29 31.67 10.79
C ARG A 18 -12.12 30.66 9.66
N ARG A 19 -11.22 29.67 9.84
CA ARG A 19 -11.26 28.47 9.01
C ARG A 19 -12.63 27.88 9.27
N VAL A 20 -13.54 28.09 8.33
CA VAL A 20 -14.77 27.31 8.25
C VAL A 20 -14.28 25.88 8.05
N ALA A 21 -14.41 25.06 9.09
CA ALA A 21 -14.31 23.62 8.92
C ALA A 21 -15.44 23.25 7.96
N SER A 22 -15.12 23.10 6.67
CA SER A 22 -16.05 22.57 5.70
C SER A 22 -16.34 21.14 6.13
N SER A 23 -17.48 20.96 6.79
CA SER A 23 -18.11 19.66 6.96
C SER A 23 -18.41 19.15 5.56
N PHE A 24 -17.49 18.34 5.03
CA PHE A 24 -17.83 17.49 3.91
C PHE A 24 -18.73 16.39 4.51
N PRO A 25 -19.97 16.21 4.04
CA PRO A 25 -20.71 15.01 4.37
C PRO A 25 -19.81 13.81 4.03
N GLY A 26 -19.70 12.87 4.96
CA GLY A 26 -18.84 11.69 4.78
C GLY A 26 -19.30 10.89 3.58
N VAL A 27 -18.70 11.13 2.42
CA VAL A 27 -18.87 10.28 1.26
C VAL A 27 -17.89 9.14 1.46
N ASP A 28 -18.43 7.97 1.81
CA ASP A 28 -17.66 6.74 1.87
C ASP A 28 -17.20 6.39 0.45
N VAL A 29 -15.92 6.07 0.29
CA VAL A 29 -15.42 5.51 -0.97
C VAL A 29 -15.80 4.03 -0.98
N PRO A 30 -16.56 3.55 -1.99
CA PRO A 30 -17.05 2.18 -2.03
C PRO A 30 -15.88 1.21 -2.01
N ASP A 31 -16.02 0.14 -1.23
CA ASP A 31 -15.04 -0.94 -1.23
C ASP A 31 -15.00 -1.59 -2.61
N VAL A 32 -13.79 -1.96 -3.05
CA VAL A 32 -13.56 -2.78 -4.24
C VAL A 32 -13.45 -4.21 -3.76
N LEU A 33 -14.60 -4.82 -3.53
CA LEU A 33 -14.71 -6.22 -3.11
C LEU A 33 -15.78 -6.86 -4.00
N PRO A 34 -15.67 -8.16 -4.32
CA PRO A 34 -16.73 -8.82 -5.05
C PRO A 34 -18.00 -8.82 -4.20
N ASP A 35 -19.14 -8.53 -4.83
CA ASP A 35 -20.46 -8.68 -4.24
C ASP A 35 -20.79 -10.18 -4.10
N ARG A 36 -20.05 -10.88 -3.23
CA ARG A 36 -20.18 -12.30 -2.83
C ARG A 36 -20.24 -13.37 -3.94
N ILE A 37 -20.30 -13.01 -5.22
CA ILE A 37 -20.63 -13.92 -6.31
C ILE A 37 -19.88 -13.48 -7.57
N ILE A 38 -18.56 -13.68 -7.58
CA ILE A 38 -17.94 -14.06 -8.86
C ILE A 38 -17.50 -15.51 -8.67
N PRO A 39 -18.30 -16.49 -9.13
CA PRO A 39 -17.88 -17.88 -9.17
C PRO A 39 -16.50 -17.95 -9.85
N ASP A 40 -15.60 -18.75 -9.29
CA ASP A 40 -14.28 -19.04 -9.86
C ASP A 40 -13.26 -17.89 -9.90
N ARG A 41 -13.47 -16.79 -9.15
CA ARG A 41 -12.44 -15.75 -8.96
C ARG A 41 -11.90 -15.71 -7.54
N GLU A 42 -10.70 -16.25 -7.38
CA GLU A 42 -9.94 -16.19 -6.14
C GLU A 42 -9.38 -14.78 -5.92
N ILE A 43 -9.72 -14.16 -4.78
CA ILE A 43 -9.08 -12.93 -4.34
C ILE A 43 -7.75 -13.30 -3.69
N ARG A 44 -6.64 -12.89 -4.29
CA ARG A 44 -5.29 -13.20 -3.79
C ARG A 44 -4.89 -12.26 -2.66
N VAL A 45 -5.21 -10.98 -2.80
CA VAL A 45 -4.88 -9.93 -1.84
C VAL A 45 -6.01 -8.93 -1.71
N VAL A 46 -6.30 -8.50 -0.48
CA VAL A 46 -7.10 -7.31 -0.22
C VAL A 46 -6.23 -6.23 0.38
N PHE A 47 -6.12 -5.07 -0.27
CA PHE A 47 -5.42 -3.92 0.28
C PHE A 47 -6.34 -3.12 1.19
N CYS A 48 -5.92 -2.90 2.43
CA CYS A 48 -6.65 -2.11 3.42
C CYS A 48 -5.93 -0.78 3.65
N GLY A 49 -6.49 0.31 3.15
CA GLY A 49 -6.04 1.66 3.46
C GLY A 49 -6.44 2.11 4.87
N ILE A 50 -5.97 3.27 5.30
CA ILE A 50 -6.32 3.83 6.60
C ILE A 50 -7.75 4.37 6.54
N ASN A 51 -7.97 5.36 5.69
CA ASN A 51 -9.25 6.03 5.47
C ASN A 51 -9.21 6.82 4.15
N PRO A 52 -10.37 7.17 3.58
CA PRO A 52 -10.41 8.01 2.39
C PRO A 52 -9.93 9.44 2.69
N GLY A 53 -8.95 9.89 1.90
CA GLY A 53 -8.59 11.31 1.86
C GLY A 53 -9.60 12.13 1.07
N ARG A 54 -9.63 13.45 1.23
CA ARG A 54 -10.57 14.33 0.50
C ARG A 54 -10.60 14.13 -1.02
N VAL A 55 -9.44 13.92 -1.65
CA VAL A 55 -9.36 13.68 -3.10
C VAL A 55 -9.98 12.34 -3.47
N SER A 56 -9.73 11.29 -2.69
CA SER A 56 -10.35 9.98 -2.86
C SER A 56 -11.86 10.03 -2.71
N ALA A 57 -12.36 10.70 -1.67
CA ALA A 57 -13.78 10.87 -1.44
C ALA A 57 -14.47 11.66 -2.56
N ALA A 58 -13.88 12.77 -3.01
CA ALA A 58 -14.42 13.57 -4.11
C ALA A 58 -14.44 12.83 -5.45
N ALA A 59 -13.45 11.97 -5.69
CA ALA A 59 -13.36 11.14 -6.89
C ALA A 59 -14.15 9.82 -6.80
N ASN A 60 -14.75 9.53 -5.64
CA ASN A 60 -15.34 8.22 -5.32
C ASN A 60 -14.40 7.04 -5.60
N ALA A 61 -13.09 7.24 -5.37
CA ALA A 61 -12.04 6.31 -5.79
C ALA A 61 -10.92 6.17 -4.76
N HIS A 62 -10.51 4.94 -4.47
CA HIS A 62 -9.43 4.66 -3.53
C HIS A 62 -8.10 5.23 -4.03
N PHE A 63 -7.34 5.80 -3.09
CA PHE A 63 -6.02 6.38 -3.36
C PHE A 63 -5.96 7.39 -4.54
N ALA A 64 -7.03 8.12 -4.82
CA ALA A 64 -7.14 8.98 -6.01
C ALA A 64 -6.26 10.24 -6.03
N ASN A 65 -5.60 10.59 -4.93
CA ASN A 65 -4.66 11.71 -4.93
C ASN A 65 -3.50 11.38 -5.90
N PRO A 66 -3.21 12.21 -6.93
CA PRO A 66 -2.13 11.93 -7.90
C PRO A 66 -0.74 11.78 -7.26
N ARG A 67 -0.53 12.39 -6.09
CA ARG A 67 0.71 12.27 -5.32
C ARG A 67 0.76 11.01 -4.45
N ASN A 68 -0.33 10.24 -4.36
CA ASN A 68 -0.33 8.94 -3.72
C ASN A 68 0.33 7.93 -4.67
N ASP A 69 1.27 7.14 -4.14
CA ASP A 69 2.05 6.19 -4.94
C ASP A 69 1.37 4.83 -5.14
N PHE A 70 0.20 4.58 -4.51
CA PHE A 70 -0.43 3.24 -4.47
C PHE A 70 -0.58 2.58 -5.84
N TRP A 71 -1.27 3.21 -6.79
CA TRP A 71 -1.50 2.64 -8.12
C TRP A 71 -0.20 2.42 -8.91
N ARG A 72 0.77 3.34 -8.75
CA ARG A 72 2.10 3.21 -9.37
C ARG A 72 2.90 2.05 -8.75
N LEU A 73 2.83 1.88 -7.43
CA LEU A 73 3.47 0.78 -6.70
C LEU A 73 2.83 -0.57 -7.04
N LEU A 74 1.49 -0.61 -7.17
CA LEU A 74 0.74 -1.80 -7.55
C LEU A 74 1.23 -2.32 -8.91
N HIS A 75 1.31 -1.45 -9.91
CA HIS A 75 1.83 -1.80 -11.23
C HIS A 75 3.33 -2.16 -11.20
N ALA A 76 4.17 -1.36 -10.52
CA ALA A 76 5.61 -1.57 -10.46
C ALA A 76 6.00 -2.88 -9.74
N ALA A 77 5.16 -3.33 -8.79
CA ALA A 77 5.28 -4.61 -8.09
C ALA A 77 4.61 -5.78 -8.83
N ARG A 78 4.04 -5.54 -10.02
CA ARG A 78 3.42 -6.56 -10.90
C ARG A 78 2.15 -7.20 -10.34
N PHE A 79 1.43 -6.47 -9.49
CA PHE A 79 0.05 -6.84 -9.14
C PHE A 79 -0.89 -6.65 -10.34
N THR A 80 -0.65 -5.64 -11.17
CA THR A 80 -1.43 -5.35 -12.39
C THR A 80 -0.52 -5.23 -13.62
N PRO A 81 -0.99 -5.67 -14.81
CA PRO A 81 -0.18 -5.67 -16.04
C PRO A 81 0.09 -4.28 -16.59
N ARG A 82 -0.79 -3.31 -16.29
CA ARG A 82 -0.66 -1.89 -16.62
C ARG A 82 -0.90 -1.02 -15.39
N LEU A 83 -0.56 0.26 -15.51
CA LEU A 83 -0.95 1.26 -14.52
C LEU A 83 -2.46 1.53 -14.65
N LEU A 84 -3.22 1.18 -13.62
CA LEU A 84 -4.64 1.54 -13.51
C LEU A 84 -4.78 2.98 -12.99
N HIS A 85 -5.67 3.75 -13.59
CA HIS A 85 -6.14 5.01 -13.04
C HIS A 85 -7.08 4.74 -11.84
N PRO A 86 -7.14 5.60 -10.81
CA PRO A 86 -8.04 5.39 -9.67
C PRO A 86 -9.52 5.17 -10.03
N SER A 87 -10.02 5.74 -11.13
CA SER A 87 -11.39 5.50 -11.59
C SER A 87 -11.62 4.08 -12.11
N GLU A 88 -10.54 3.38 -12.48
CA GLU A 88 -10.53 1.97 -12.92
C GLU A 88 -10.35 1.01 -11.73
N GLN A 89 -10.62 1.47 -10.49
CA GLN A 89 -10.34 0.67 -9.29
C GLN A 89 -11.01 -0.72 -9.29
N PHE A 90 -12.16 -0.85 -9.95
CA PHE A 90 -12.88 -2.12 -10.04
C PHE A 90 -12.19 -3.12 -10.99
N ASP A 91 -11.41 -2.65 -11.98
CA ASP A 91 -10.61 -3.50 -12.87
C ASP A 91 -9.55 -4.29 -12.08
N ALA A 92 -9.15 -3.82 -10.89
CA ALA A 92 -8.24 -4.55 -10.01
C ALA A 92 -8.80 -5.93 -9.58
N LEU A 93 -10.13 -6.08 -9.53
CA LEU A 93 -10.77 -7.37 -9.24
C LEU A 93 -10.46 -8.43 -10.30
N GLU A 94 -10.24 -8.03 -11.56
CA GLU A 94 -9.81 -8.95 -12.63
C GLU A 94 -8.44 -9.57 -12.39
N HIS A 95 -7.67 -8.97 -11.48
CA HIS A 95 -6.34 -9.43 -11.10
C HIS A 95 -6.33 -10.07 -9.70
N GLY A 96 -7.50 -10.37 -9.12
CA GLY A 96 -7.64 -10.96 -7.80
C GLY A 96 -7.24 -10.00 -6.67
N ILE A 97 -7.46 -8.69 -6.87
CA ILE A 97 -7.10 -7.64 -5.92
C ILE A 97 -8.36 -6.93 -5.43
N GLY A 98 -8.62 -7.00 -4.13
CA GLY A 98 -9.63 -6.17 -3.46
C GLY A 98 -9.01 -4.93 -2.81
N ILE A 99 -9.84 -3.90 -2.56
CA ILE A 99 -9.43 -2.66 -1.89
C ILE A 99 -10.51 -2.22 -0.89
N THR A 100 -10.12 -1.89 0.33
CA THR A 100 -11.00 -1.36 1.38
C THR A 100 -10.26 -0.37 2.28
N ASN A 101 -10.91 0.17 3.31
CA ASN A 101 -10.29 0.98 4.37
C ASN A 101 -10.63 0.45 5.77
N ALA A 102 -9.71 0.68 6.72
CA ALA A 102 -9.93 0.38 8.13
C ALA A 102 -10.96 1.33 8.76
N ALA A 103 -10.92 2.62 8.43
CA ALA A 103 -11.92 3.62 8.81
C ALA A 103 -12.58 4.20 7.55
N TYR A 104 -13.91 4.36 7.57
CA TYR A 104 -14.65 4.92 6.43
C TYR A 104 -14.75 6.45 6.47
N ARG A 105 -14.60 7.07 7.66
CA ARG A 105 -14.67 8.53 7.79
C ARG A 105 -13.61 9.22 6.94
N THR A 106 -14.07 10.08 6.03
CA THR A 106 -13.19 10.94 5.24
C THR A 106 -12.52 11.99 6.11
N THR A 107 -11.20 12.12 5.98
CA THR A 107 -10.42 13.17 6.67
C THR A 107 -9.38 13.82 5.75
N PRO A 108 -8.86 15.02 6.10
CA PRO A 108 -7.72 15.63 5.41
C PRO A 108 -6.46 14.75 5.44
N GLY A 109 -6.23 14.05 6.54
CA GLY A 109 -5.18 13.06 6.72
C GLY A 109 -5.46 12.16 7.92
N SER A 110 -4.69 11.07 8.04
CA SER A 110 -4.90 10.05 9.07
C SER A 110 -4.70 10.56 10.50
N GLY A 111 -3.96 11.65 10.70
CA GLY A 111 -3.76 12.27 12.02
C GLY A 111 -5.03 12.88 12.62
N ASP A 112 -6.07 13.10 11.82
CA ASP A 112 -7.36 13.61 12.28
C ASP A 112 -8.33 12.48 12.71
N LEU A 113 -7.91 11.22 12.59
CA LEU A 113 -8.71 10.06 13.00
C LEU A 113 -8.64 9.85 14.51
N ARG A 114 -9.75 9.37 15.05
CA ARG A 114 -9.93 8.99 16.46
C ARG A 114 -10.10 7.48 16.53
N ARG A 115 -9.86 6.90 17.70
CA ARG A 115 -10.10 5.47 17.96
C ARG A 115 -11.51 5.01 17.54
N ALA A 116 -12.51 5.84 17.80
CA ALA A 116 -13.91 5.56 17.43
C ALA A 116 -14.14 5.42 15.91
N ASP A 117 -13.29 6.03 15.07
CA ASP A 117 -13.42 5.92 13.61
C ASP A 117 -13.08 4.52 13.09
N PHE A 118 -12.35 3.73 13.90
CA PHE A 118 -11.99 2.35 13.61
C PHE A 118 -12.89 1.34 14.34
N ALA A 119 -13.93 1.79 15.04
CA ALA A 119 -14.85 0.89 15.72
C ALA A 119 -15.48 -0.10 14.73
N GLY A 120 -15.45 -1.40 15.05
CA GLY A 120 -15.96 -2.44 14.17
C GLY A 120 -15.03 -2.83 13.01
N ALA A 121 -13.83 -2.24 12.90
CA ALA A 121 -12.91 -2.53 11.79
C ALA A 121 -12.38 -3.97 11.86
N ALA A 122 -11.98 -4.45 13.03
CA ALA A 122 -11.51 -5.82 13.22
C ALA A 122 -12.59 -6.85 12.83
N GLU A 123 -13.82 -6.66 13.33
CA GLU A 123 -14.95 -7.55 13.07
C GLU A 123 -15.34 -7.55 11.58
N ARG A 124 -15.29 -6.40 10.93
CA ARG A 124 -15.57 -6.28 9.49
C ARG A 124 -14.49 -6.97 8.66
N LEU A 125 -13.22 -6.77 8.98
CA LEU A 125 -12.09 -7.43 8.30
C LEU A 125 -12.10 -8.94 8.54
N GLU A 126 -12.47 -9.39 9.74
CA GLU A 126 -12.64 -10.81 10.05
C GLU A 126 -13.77 -11.45 9.23
N ARG A 127 -14.91 -10.75 9.10
CA ARG A 127 -16.01 -11.20 8.24
C ARG A 127 -15.59 -11.28 6.78
N LEU A 128 -14.91 -10.25 6.28
CA LEU A 128 -14.34 -10.22 4.93
C LEU A 128 -13.38 -11.40 4.71
N ALA A 129 -12.48 -11.65 5.67
CA ALA A 129 -11.54 -12.77 5.60
C ALA A 129 -12.23 -14.14 5.54
N ARG A 130 -13.32 -14.33 6.29
CA ARG A 130 -14.10 -15.58 6.24
C ARG A 130 -14.89 -15.77 4.96
N GLU A 131 -15.47 -14.69 4.44
CA GLU A 131 -16.35 -14.74 3.26
C GLU A 131 -15.54 -14.81 1.95
N LEU A 132 -14.48 -14.01 1.84
CA LEU A 132 -13.69 -13.92 0.60
C LEU A 132 -12.47 -14.84 0.61
N ARG A 133 -12.04 -15.29 1.80
CA ARG A 133 -10.86 -16.16 2.02
C ARG A 133 -9.61 -15.73 1.24
N PRO A 134 -9.22 -14.44 1.27
CA PRO A 134 -8.04 -14.03 0.53
C PRO A 134 -6.77 -14.65 1.12
N GLY A 135 -5.77 -14.89 0.28
CA GLY A 135 -4.47 -15.36 0.76
C GLY A 135 -3.79 -14.36 1.71
N TRP A 136 -4.04 -13.06 1.48
CA TRP A 136 -3.46 -11.95 2.25
C TRP A 136 -4.41 -10.75 2.39
N ILE A 137 -4.33 -10.07 3.54
CA ILE A 137 -4.74 -8.66 3.69
C ILE A 137 -3.48 -7.80 3.87
N GLY A 138 -3.28 -6.84 2.96
CA GLY A 138 -2.17 -5.89 2.98
C GLY A 138 -2.60 -4.53 3.52
N PHE A 139 -2.19 -4.19 4.75
CA PHE A 139 -2.45 -2.88 5.35
C PHE A 139 -1.50 -1.83 4.80
N VAL A 140 -2.03 -0.83 4.09
CA VAL A 140 -1.26 0.26 3.47
C VAL A 140 -0.98 1.36 4.49
N GLY A 141 0.09 1.15 5.27
CA GLY A 141 0.52 1.99 6.37
C GLY A 141 0.21 1.39 7.74
N LYS A 142 1.15 1.53 8.69
CA LYS A 142 1.03 1.00 10.06
C LYS A 142 -0.25 1.46 10.78
N GLU A 143 -0.74 2.65 10.47
CA GLU A 143 -1.95 3.24 11.06
C GLU A 143 -3.23 2.47 10.75
N ALA A 144 -3.35 1.84 9.57
CA ALA A 144 -4.53 1.06 9.23
C ALA A 144 -4.62 -0.19 10.11
N TYR A 145 -3.49 -0.87 10.32
CA TYR A 145 -3.39 -2.01 11.21
C TYR A 145 -3.58 -1.60 12.69
N ARG A 146 -2.90 -0.54 13.12
CA ARG A 146 -3.02 -0.02 14.50
C ARG A 146 -4.44 0.40 14.82
N GLY A 147 -5.11 1.08 13.89
CA GLY A 147 -6.51 1.46 14.05
C GLY A 147 -7.43 0.25 14.18
N ALA A 148 -7.22 -0.79 13.37
CA ALA A 148 -8.04 -1.99 13.40
C ALA A 148 -7.84 -2.86 14.66
N PHE A 149 -6.61 -2.99 15.17
CA PHE A 149 -6.28 -3.97 16.22
C PHE A 149 -5.75 -3.37 17.53
N ASP A 150 -5.56 -2.05 17.61
CA ASP A 150 -4.95 -1.36 18.77
C ASP A 150 -3.53 -1.86 19.12
N GLU A 151 -2.80 -2.33 18.11
CA GLU A 151 -1.45 -2.90 18.22
C GLU A 151 -0.43 -2.10 17.39
N ARG A 152 0.84 -2.12 17.79
CA ARG A 152 1.93 -1.51 17.01
C ARG A 152 2.59 -2.56 16.10
N PRO A 153 2.42 -2.48 14.78
CA PRO A 153 3.01 -3.47 13.88
C PRO A 153 4.43 -3.09 13.44
N GLU A 154 5.16 -4.10 13.00
CA GLU A 154 6.29 -3.91 12.09
C GLU A 154 5.88 -4.07 10.62
N LEU A 155 6.72 -3.57 9.71
CA LEU A 155 6.49 -3.82 8.28
C LEU A 155 6.70 -5.31 7.98
N GLY A 156 5.93 -5.84 7.03
CA GLY A 156 6.00 -7.24 6.63
C GLY A 156 4.89 -8.12 7.20
N VAL A 157 5.16 -9.42 7.29
CA VAL A 157 4.21 -10.44 7.77
C VAL A 157 3.94 -10.24 9.27
N GLN A 158 2.67 -10.39 9.67
CA GLN A 158 2.28 -10.37 11.08
C GLN A 158 1.95 -11.78 11.57
N GLU A 159 2.12 -12.01 12.88
CA GLU A 159 1.72 -13.26 13.53
C GLU A 159 0.19 -13.43 13.54
N ARG A 160 -0.54 -12.33 13.72
CA ARG A 160 -2.00 -12.30 13.68
C ARG A 160 -2.51 -12.74 12.31
N ARG A 161 -3.56 -13.56 12.34
CA ARG A 161 -4.35 -13.99 11.18
C ARG A 161 -5.82 -13.69 11.41
N LEU A 162 -6.57 -13.58 10.32
CA LEU A 162 -8.03 -13.49 10.34
C LEU A 162 -8.58 -14.71 9.59
N ALA A 163 -9.18 -15.65 10.30
CA ALA A 163 -9.37 -17.03 9.78
C ALA A 163 -8.06 -17.58 9.14
N ASP A 164 -8.12 -18.05 7.90
CA ASP A 164 -6.95 -18.54 7.16
C ASP A 164 -6.12 -17.40 6.52
N THR A 165 -6.64 -16.17 6.53
CA THR A 165 -6.02 -15.01 5.86
C THR A 165 -4.81 -14.50 6.64
N ARG A 166 -3.67 -14.39 5.96
CA ARG A 166 -2.44 -13.82 6.52
C ARG A 166 -2.46 -12.30 6.44
N LEU A 167 -1.83 -11.63 7.39
CA LEU A 167 -1.75 -10.17 7.43
C LEU A 167 -0.34 -9.70 7.06
N PHE A 168 -0.27 -8.63 6.29
CA PHE A 168 0.96 -7.98 5.87
C PHE A 168 0.84 -6.47 6.03
N VAL A 169 1.85 -5.81 6.60
CA VAL A 169 1.87 -4.35 6.79
C VAL A 169 2.86 -3.72 5.83
N LEU A 170 2.35 -2.82 5.00
CA LEU A 170 3.11 -2.06 4.01
C LEU A 170 3.43 -0.65 4.54
N PRO A 171 4.50 0.00 4.04
CA PRO A 171 4.69 1.42 4.28
C PRO A 171 3.54 2.23 3.66
N SER A 172 3.29 3.43 4.21
CA SER A 172 2.27 4.32 3.66
C SER A 172 2.64 4.79 2.25
N THR A 173 1.64 4.90 1.38
CA THR A 173 1.78 5.42 0.01
C THR A 173 1.41 6.91 -0.11
N SER A 174 0.94 7.51 0.98
CA SER A 174 0.54 8.92 1.03
C SER A 174 1.74 9.86 0.95
N PRO A 175 1.63 11.00 0.24
CA PRO A 175 2.70 12.01 0.20
C PRO A 175 2.98 12.64 1.57
N ALA A 176 2.05 12.55 2.53
CA ALA A 176 2.26 13.05 3.89
C ALA A 176 3.36 12.26 4.65
N ASN A 177 3.72 11.07 4.17
CA ASN A 177 4.76 10.22 4.75
C ASN A 177 5.97 10.08 3.81
N ALA A 178 6.50 11.22 3.35
CA ALA A 178 7.62 11.28 2.41
C ALA A 178 8.95 10.71 2.95
N ALA A 179 9.01 10.30 4.22
CA ALA A 179 10.20 9.74 4.85
C ALA A 179 10.62 8.38 4.27
N VAL A 180 9.69 7.63 3.67
CA VAL A 180 10.00 6.31 3.08
C VAL A 180 10.27 6.46 1.56
N PRO A 181 11.49 6.19 1.09
CA PRO A 181 11.83 6.29 -0.34
C PRO A 181 10.96 5.39 -1.22
N TRP A 182 10.81 5.75 -2.49
CA TRP A 182 10.09 4.94 -3.47
C TRP A 182 10.62 3.49 -3.55
N THR A 183 11.94 3.34 -3.61
CA THR A 183 12.63 2.04 -3.71
C THR A 183 12.30 1.13 -2.53
N GLU A 184 12.26 1.70 -1.32
CA GLU A 184 11.88 1.01 -0.09
C GLU A 184 10.42 0.55 -0.15
N ARG A 185 9.50 1.44 -0.56
CA ARG A 185 8.07 1.09 -0.72
C ARG A 185 7.86 -0.01 -1.75
N LEU A 186 8.57 0.08 -2.88
CA LEU A 186 8.51 -0.92 -3.94
C LEU A 186 9.04 -2.28 -3.46
N ARG A 187 10.07 -2.33 -2.60
CA ARG A 187 10.56 -3.59 -2.03
C ARG A 187 9.45 -4.32 -1.27
N TRP A 188 8.74 -3.63 -0.37
CA TRP A 188 7.66 -4.22 0.42
C TRP A 188 6.47 -4.66 -0.43
N PHE A 189 6.09 -3.88 -1.44
CA PHE A 189 5.04 -4.29 -2.38
C PHE A 189 5.46 -5.53 -3.19
N ARG A 190 6.73 -5.64 -3.61
CA ARG A 190 7.25 -6.83 -4.31
C ARG A 190 7.30 -8.07 -3.42
N ASP A 191 7.65 -7.92 -2.15
CA ASP A 191 7.63 -9.03 -1.18
C ASP A 191 6.20 -9.58 -1.04
N LEU A 192 5.22 -8.70 -0.82
CA LEU A 192 3.82 -9.11 -0.79
C LEU A 192 3.37 -9.73 -2.12
N ALA A 193 3.77 -9.16 -3.27
CA ALA A 193 3.43 -9.71 -4.59
C ALA A 193 3.96 -11.12 -4.78
N GLY A 194 5.23 -11.37 -4.40
CA GLY A 194 5.84 -12.70 -4.43
C GLY A 194 5.06 -13.69 -3.57
N ARG A 195 4.75 -13.32 -2.32
CA ARG A 195 3.99 -14.17 -1.38
C ARG A 195 2.56 -14.43 -1.82
N ALA A 196 1.93 -13.48 -2.49
CA ALA A 196 0.55 -13.58 -2.98
C ALA A 196 0.43 -14.20 -4.38
N SER A 197 1.55 -14.49 -5.05
CA SER A 197 1.54 -15.16 -6.34
C SER A 197 1.19 -16.64 -6.25
N GLY A 198 1.29 -17.24 -5.07
CA GLY A 198 1.18 -18.69 -4.89
C GLY A 198 2.37 -19.47 -5.45
N LEU A 199 3.31 -18.80 -6.13
CA LEU A 199 4.55 -19.42 -6.58
C LEU A 199 5.43 -19.73 -5.37
N PRO A 200 6.14 -20.88 -5.37
CA PRO A 200 7.04 -21.22 -4.29
C PRO A 200 8.12 -20.14 -4.17
N LEU A 201 8.28 -19.57 -2.97
CA LEU A 201 9.50 -18.84 -2.63
C LEU A 201 10.63 -19.87 -2.66
N ARG A 202 11.62 -19.63 -3.51
CA ARG A 202 12.84 -20.43 -3.57
C ARG A 202 13.99 -19.54 -3.15
N GLU A 203 14.80 -20.06 -2.24
CA GLU A 203 16.12 -19.50 -2.01
C GLU A 203 16.90 -19.59 -3.33
N ALA A 204 17.64 -18.54 -3.66
CA ALA A 204 18.34 -18.47 -4.92
C ALA A 204 19.73 -17.93 -4.67
N VAL A 205 20.71 -18.60 -5.27
CA VAL A 205 22.10 -18.21 -5.22
C VAL A 205 22.47 -17.47 -6.51
N ARG A 206 23.36 -16.49 -6.37
CA ARG A 206 23.89 -15.68 -7.48
C ARG A 206 25.39 -15.53 -7.32
N GLY A 207 26.14 -15.86 -8.37
CA GLY A 207 27.60 -15.86 -8.35
C GLY A 207 28.16 -14.73 -9.21
N LEU A 208 29.06 -13.92 -8.65
CA LEU A 208 29.83 -12.96 -9.45
C LEU A 208 31.04 -13.67 -10.05
N VAL A 209 30.95 -14.07 -11.32
CA VAL A 209 32.07 -14.70 -12.03
C VAL A 209 32.88 -13.63 -12.73
N VAL A 210 34.16 -13.53 -12.37
CA VAL A 210 35.12 -12.56 -12.90
C VAL A 210 36.30 -13.29 -13.50
N ASP A 211 36.70 -12.92 -14.71
CA ASP A 211 37.89 -13.51 -15.35
C ASP A 211 39.19 -12.78 -14.93
N PRO A 212 40.39 -13.29 -15.29
CA PRO A 212 41.65 -12.64 -14.95
C PRO A 212 41.82 -11.22 -15.52
N ALA A 213 41.03 -10.85 -16.52
CA ALA A 213 41.00 -9.50 -17.10
C ALA A 213 39.97 -8.59 -16.42
N SER A 214 39.40 -8.99 -15.27
CA SER A 214 38.37 -8.26 -14.53
C SER A 214 37.04 -8.08 -15.28
N ARG A 215 36.71 -8.96 -16.23
CA ARG A 215 35.41 -8.96 -16.92
C ARG A 215 34.40 -9.81 -16.16
N THR A 216 33.17 -9.33 -16.05
CA THR A 216 32.08 -10.05 -15.36
C THR A 216 31.21 -10.82 -16.35
N LEU A 217 30.94 -12.09 -16.05
CA LEU A 217 29.92 -12.87 -16.76
C LEU A 217 28.52 -12.44 -16.31
N LEU A 218 27.69 -12.04 -17.27
CA LEU A 218 26.27 -11.79 -17.07
C LEU A 218 25.46 -12.71 -17.98
N VAL A 219 24.35 -13.21 -17.45
CA VAL A 219 23.35 -13.99 -18.20
C VAL A 219 22.22 -13.05 -18.61
N ARG A 220 21.90 -13.06 -19.91
CA ARG A 220 20.76 -12.34 -20.46
C ARG A 220 19.54 -13.27 -20.45
N PHE A 221 18.50 -12.86 -19.78
CA PHE A 221 17.20 -13.53 -19.87
C PHE A 221 16.34 -12.81 -20.90
N GLU A 222 15.72 -13.60 -21.77
CA GLU A 222 14.73 -13.15 -22.75
C GLU A 222 13.35 -13.67 -22.34
N GLY A 223 12.37 -12.77 -22.36
CA GLY A 223 10.99 -13.03 -21.96
C GLY A 223 10.15 -11.78 -22.14
N TRP A 224 9.18 -11.54 -21.24
CA TRP A 224 8.35 -10.33 -21.30
C TRP A 224 9.14 -9.01 -21.13
N ARG A 225 10.38 -9.07 -20.65
CA ARG A 225 11.38 -8.02 -20.73
C ARG A 225 12.77 -8.69 -20.87
N SER A 226 13.73 -8.04 -21.52
CA SER A 226 15.12 -8.47 -21.45
C SER A 226 15.82 -7.86 -20.24
N TRP A 227 16.54 -8.67 -19.46
CA TRP A 227 17.39 -8.19 -18.37
C TRP A 227 18.67 -9.02 -18.24
N TRP A 228 19.68 -8.42 -17.61
CA TRP A 228 20.95 -9.07 -17.30
C TRP A 228 21.05 -9.31 -15.81
N THR A 229 21.62 -10.45 -15.43
CA THR A 229 21.90 -10.81 -14.03
C THR A 229 23.19 -11.62 -13.97
N SER A 230 23.82 -11.69 -12.79
CA SER A 230 24.82 -12.71 -12.52
C SER A 230 24.22 -14.12 -12.69
N PRO A 231 25.04 -15.11 -13.10
CA PRO A 231 24.62 -16.51 -13.16
C PRO A 231 24.18 -17.04 -11.79
N GLY A 232 23.38 -18.10 -11.83
CA GLY A 232 22.85 -18.80 -10.66
C GLY A 232 21.36 -19.13 -10.82
N GLY A 233 20.84 -19.91 -9.88
CA GLY A 233 19.48 -20.46 -9.94
C GLY A 233 18.79 -20.48 -8.57
N GLY A 234 17.58 -21.04 -8.54
CA GLY A 234 16.98 -21.45 -7.27
C GLY A 234 17.74 -22.66 -6.71
N VAL A 235 17.93 -22.68 -5.41
CA VAL A 235 18.52 -23.77 -4.64
C VAL A 235 17.43 -24.81 -4.38
N GLU A 236 17.68 -26.06 -4.76
CA GLU A 236 16.77 -27.17 -4.49
C GLU A 236 16.96 -27.73 -3.06
N PRO A 237 15.96 -28.39 -2.46
CA PRO A 237 16.08 -28.93 -1.11
C PRO A 237 17.26 -29.91 -0.96
N GLY A 238 18.18 -29.60 -0.04
CA GLY A 238 19.38 -30.41 0.23
C GLY A 238 20.59 -30.08 -0.66
N GLU A 239 20.47 -29.11 -1.57
CA GLU A 239 21.55 -28.59 -2.41
C GLU A 239 22.34 -27.51 -1.64
N THR A 240 23.67 -27.46 -1.78
CA THR A 240 24.48 -26.33 -1.29
C THR A 240 24.48 -25.17 -2.29
N ASP A 241 24.82 -23.96 -1.83
CA ASP A 241 24.94 -22.78 -2.69
C ASP A 241 25.94 -23.00 -3.85
N GLU A 242 27.07 -23.68 -3.60
CA GLU A 242 28.05 -24.01 -4.65
C GLU A 242 27.50 -24.99 -5.68
N GLN A 243 26.73 -26.00 -5.25
CA GLN A 243 26.10 -26.96 -6.14
C GLN A 243 25.05 -26.28 -7.03
N ALA A 244 24.23 -25.40 -6.44
CA ALA A 244 23.22 -24.63 -7.16
C ALA A 244 23.83 -23.61 -8.14
N LEU A 245 25.02 -23.09 -7.85
CA LEU A 245 25.77 -22.20 -8.76
C LEU A 245 26.40 -22.92 -9.94
N ALA A 246 26.78 -24.18 -9.76
CA ALA A 246 27.49 -24.96 -10.78
C ALA A 246 26.58 -25.54 -11.88
N ARG A 247 25.26 -25.52 -11.68
CA ARG A 247 24.22 -26.00 -12.60
C ARG A 247 23.78 -24.94 -13.61
#